data_AF-A0A126PE34-F1
#
_entry.id   AF-A0A126PE34-F1
#
_cell.length_a   1.000
_cell.length_b   1.000
_cell.length_c   1.000
_cell.angle_alpha   90.00
_cell.angle_beta   90.00
_cell.angle_gamma   90.00
#
_symmetry.space_group_name_H-M   'P 1'
#
loop_
_entity.id
_entity.type
_entity.pdbx_description
1 polymer ?
#
loop_
_entity_poly.entity_id
_entity_poly.type
_entity_poly.pdbx_seq_one_letter_code
_entity_poly.pdbx_strand_id
1 'polypeptide(L)'
;MVRRPLPLRLLDAVLYSSAWLAAAAAAQTAATLRLWPAPGAPGGRVVALVFAATLLVYNLDAVLPFKHREPAGASGRKAWQQRHRGALAALAVAAALGGAYLFFADGWWHYLPLLVPLAALALLYSWPLGRWRGRPRALRDVPLLKVFLIAGVWSLITVGLPVLALHRPWAEAQGLLDQRFLLVLALAIVFDIRDYGRDRAAGTRTFPGVLGVPGARWLALALLAGAMALGLWRGAAPLAVLLPGLLAAAVIATADESRGDYFFALLTDGLLLVQAAAYFIF
;
A
#
# COMPACT_ATOMS: atom_id res chain seq x y z
N MET A 1 0.85 -22.66 -24.67
CA MET A 1 1.10 -22.12 -23.32
C MET A 1 0.70 -23.18 -22.29
N VAL A 2 1.66 -23.76 -21.57
CA VAL A 2 1.36 -24.72 -20.50
C VAL A 2 0.52 -24.01 -19.44
N ARG A 3 -0.69 -24.51 -19.18
CA ARG A 3 -1.56 -23.95 -18.14
C ARG A 3 -0.89 -24.18 -16.79
N ARG A 4 -0.61 -23.09 -16.05
CA ARG A 4 -0.12 -23.18 -14.67
C ARG A 4 -1.09 -24.02 -13.82
N PRO A 5 -0.58 -24.77 -12.82
CA PRO A 5 -1.43 -25.54 -11.91
C PRO A 5 -2.43 -24.63 -11.19
N LEU A 6 -3.61 -25.16 -10.88
CA LEU A 6 -4.71 -24.44 -10.21
C LEU A 6 -4.28 -23.62 -8.98
N PRO A 7 -3.48 -24.11 -8.02
CA PRO A 7 -3.06 -23.32 -6.86
C PRO A 7 -2.29 -22.06 -7.25
N LEU A 8 -1.41 -22.12 -8.25
CA LEU A 8 -0.67 -20.94 -8.73
C LEU A 8 -1.59 -19.96 -9.44
N ARG A 9 -2.63 -20.42 -10.13
CA ARG A 9 -3.62 -19.53 -10.77
C ARG A 9 -4.49 -18.79 -9.75
N LEU A 10 -4.86 -19.47 -8.66
CA LEU A 10 -5.58 -18.84 -7.55
C LEU A 10 -4.68 -17.81 -6.84
N LEU A 11 -3.41 -18.15 -6.61
CA LEU A 11 -2.43 -17.22 -6.06
C LEU A 11 -2.23 -15.99 -6.96
N ASP A 12 -2.03 -16.20 -8.28
CA ASP A 12 -1.96 -15.12 -9.27
C ASP A 12 -3.22 -14.23 -9.17
N ALA A 13 -4.42 -14.82 -9.06
CA ALA A 13 -5.66 -14.06 -8.94
C ALA A 13 -5.73 -13.21 -7.66
N VAL A 14 -5.36 -13.76 -6.50
CA VAL A 14 -5.36 -13.04 -5.21
C VAL A 14 -4.33 -11.91 -5.19
N LEU A 15 -3.13 -12.16 -5.71
CA LEU A 15 -2.05 -11.17 -5.71
C LEU A 15 -2.27 -10.08 -6.78
N TYR A 16 -2.63 -10.46 -8.00
CA TYR A 16 -2.68 -9.51 -9.12
C TYR A 16 -3.99 -8.72 -9.23
N SER A 17 -5.07 -9.18 -8.58
CA SER A 17 -6.27 -8.38 -8.32
C SER A 17 -6.11 -7.36 -7.19
N SER A 18 -4.93 -7.34 -6.55
CA SER A 18 -4.64 -6.50 -5.39
C SER A 18 -5.50 -6.82 -4.15
N ALA A 19 -6.19 -7.96 -4.14
CA ALA A 19 -6.97 -8.41 -2.97
C ALA A 19 -6.08 -8.67 -1.76
N TRP A 20 -4.88 -9.23 -1.97
CA TRP A 20 -3.88 -9.42 -0.91
C TRP A 20 -3.46 -8.09 -0.27
N LEU A 21 -3.20 -7.08 -1.10
CA LEU A 21 -2.80 -5.75 -0.65
C LEU A 21 -3.95 -5.03 0.09
N ALA A 22 -5.19 -5.15 -0.42
CA ALA A 22 -6.37 -4.64 0.26
C ALA A 22 -6.59 -5.32 1.62
N ALA A 23 -6.37 -6.64 1.71
CA ALA A 23 -6.41 -7.37 2.97
C ALA A 23 -5.32 -6.90 3.94
N ALA A 24 -4.12 -6.57 3.44
CA ALA A 24 -3.06 -5.99 4.26
C ALA A 24 -3.45 -4.63 4.86
N ALA A 25 -4.04 -3.73 4.07
CA ALA A 25 -4.55 -2.45 4.57
C ALA A 25 -5.66 -2.63 5.61
N ALA A 26 -6.58 -3.57 5.36
CA ALA A 26 -7.66 -3.93 6.28
C ALA A 26 -7.13 -4.48 7.60
N ALA A 27 -6.18 -5.42 7.56
CA ALA A 27 -5.55 -6.00 8.75
C ALA A 27 -4.79 -4.95 9.57
N GLN A 28 -4.07 -4.05 8.90
CA GLN A 28 -3.37 -2.94 9.55
C GLN A 28 -4.33 -1.96 10.24
N THR A 29 -5.50 -1.73 9.64
CA THR A 29 -6.59 -0.94 10.23
C THR A 29 -7.18 -1.65 11.45
N ALA A 30 -7.41 -2.97 11.34
CA ALA A 30 -7.91 -3.79 12.43
C ALA A 30 -6.92 -3.84 13.62
N ALA A 31 -5.63 -3.95 13.34
CA ALA A 31 -4.58 -3.90 14.36
C ALA A 31 -4.57 -2.55 15.08
N THR A 32 -4.73 -1.43 14.37
CA THR A 32 -4.88 -0.11 15.01
C THR A 32 -6.08 -0.06 15.95
N LEU A 33 -7.25 -0.55 15.52
CA LEU A 33 -8.44 -0.59 16.38
C LEU A 33 -8.24 -1.49 17.61
N ARG A 34 -7.49 -2.59 17.48
CA ARG A 34 -7.19 -3.51 18.58
C ARG A 34 -6.33 -2.85 19.68
N LEU A 35 -5.45 -1.94 19.29
CA LEU A 35 -4.61 -1.17 20.23
C LEU A 35 -5.41 -0.14 21.05
N TRP A 36 -6.59 0.25 20.56
CA TRP A 36 -7.50 1.18 21.24
C TRP A 36 -8.91 0.60 21.34
N PRO A 37 -9.11 -0.46 22.16
CA PRO A 37 -10.41 -1.10 22.27
C PRO A 37 -11.44 -0.11 22.86
N ALA A 38 -12.52 0.13 22.13
CA ALA A 38 -13.65 0.92 22.58
C ALA A 38 -14.92 0.05 22.62
N PRO A 39 -15.68 0.06 23.74
CA PRO A 39 -16.95 -0.67 23.81
C PRO A 39 -17.93 -0.19 22.73
N GLY A 40 -18.50 -1.13 21.97
CA GLY A 40 -19.55 -0.84 20.99
C GLY A 40 -19.10 -0.15 19.68
N ALA A 41 -17.80 0.03 19.44
CA ALA A 41 -17.32 0.68 18.23
C ALA A 41 -17.54 -0.16 16.96
N PRO A 42 -17.91 0.44 15.82
CA PRO A 42 -18.12 -0.25 14.53
C PRO A 42 -16.80 -0.66 13.85
N GLY A 43 -15.88 -1.27 14.60
CA GLY A 43 -14.52 -1.59 14.15
C GLY A 43 -14.49 -2.43 12.86
N GLY A 44 -15.42 -3.37 12.70
CA GLY A 44 -15.51 -4.19 11.49
C GLY A 44 -15.89 -3.41 10.22
N ARG A 45 -16.72 -2.36 10.34
CA ARG A 45 -17.20 -1.60 9.18
C ARG A 45 -16.12 -0.68 8.61
N VAL A 46 -15.35 0.01 9.46
CA VAL A 46 -14.22 0.83 9.00
C VAL A 46 -13.12 -0.04 8.38
N VAL A 47 -12.89 -1.25 8.90
CA VAL A 47 -11.96 -2.21 8.29
C VAL A 47 -12.44 -2.63 6.89
N ALA A 48 -13.74 -2.93 6.74
CA ALA A 48 -14.34 -3.24 5.45
C ALA A 48 -14.31 -2.05 4.49
N LEU A 49 -14.48 -0.82 4.99
CA LEU A 49 -14.38 0.41 4.20
C LEU A 49 -12.95 0.60 3.66
N VAL A 50 -11.92 0.42 4.50
CA VAL A 50 -10.51 0.51 4.06
C VAL A 50 -10.18 -0.59 3.05
N PHE A 51 -10.67 -1.82 3.27
CA PHE A 51 -10.54 -2.90 2.29
C PHE A 51 -11.14 -2.51 0.94
N ALA A 52 -12.40 -2.05 0.94
CA ALA A 52 -13.12 -1.66 -0.27
C ALA A 52 -12.45 -0.48 -0.99
N ALA A 53 -12.06 0.56 -0.26
CA ALA A 53 -11.37 1.73 -0.82
C ALA A 53 -10.01 1.35 -1.44
N THR A 54 -9.23 0.50 -0.76
CA THR A 54 -7.94 0.01 -1.28
C THR A 54 -8.16 -0.84 -2.53
N LEU A 55 -9.10 -1.79 -2.48
CA LEU A 55 -9.42 -2.64 -3.63
C LEU A 55 -9.88 -1.81 -4.83
N LEU A 56 -10.73 -0.80 -4.60
CA LEU A 56 -11.21 0.14 -5.61
C LEU A 56 -10.04 0.87 -6.28
N VAL A 57 -9.20 1.57 -5.51
CA VAL A 57 -8.11 2.40 -6.04
C VAL A 57 -7.16 1.55 -6.89
N TYR A 58 -6.73 0.40 -6.39
CA TYR A 58 -5.76 -0.45 -7.09
C TYR A 58 -6.36 -1.18 -8.30
N ASN A 59 -7.65 -1.54 -8.28
CA ASN A 59 -8.29 -2.14 -9.46
C ASN A 59 -8.61 -1.09 -10.53
N LEU A 60 -9.05 0.11 -10.15
CA LEU A 60 -9.21 1.22 -11.10
C LEU A 60 -7.87 1.52 -11.78
N ASP A 61 -6.80 1.68 -10.99
CA ASP A 61 -5.46 1.92 -11.48
C ASP A 61 -4.98 0.86 -12.49
N ALA A 62 -5.31 -0.41 -12.25
CA ALA A 62 -4.97 -1.53 -13.13
C ALA A 62 -5.76 -1.54 -14.46
N VAL A 63 -6.96 -0.97 -14.49
CA VAL A 63 -7.87 -0.94 -15.66
C VAL A 63 -7.64 0.29 -16.55
N LEU A 64 -6.84 1.26 -16.10
CA LEU A 64 -6.59 2.52 -16.79
C LEU A 64 -6.00 2.31 -18.21
N PRO A 65 -6.62 2.87 -19.27
CA PRO A 65 -6.27 2.60 -20.66
C PRO A 65 -4.80 2.86 -21.02
N PHE A 66 -4.19 3.89 -20.43
CA PHE A 66 -2.82 4.30 -20.75
C PHE A 66 -1.75 3.37 -20.16
N LYS A 67 -2.09 2.54 -19.17
CA LYS A 67 -1.16 1.52 -18.64
C LYS A 67 -1.03 0.29 -19.54
N HIS A 68 -1.93 0.14 -20.51
CA HIS A 68 -1.96 -1.00 -21.43
C HIS A 68 -1.22 -0.74 -22.77
N ARG A 69 -0.60 0.42 -22.93
CA ARG A 69 0.19 0.77 -24.13
C ARG A 69 1.62 0.24 -24.11
N GLU A 70 2.10 -0.27 -22.96
CA GLU A 70 3.38 -0.97 -22.90
C GLU A 70 3.22 -2.45 -23.28
N PRO A 71 4.18 -3.05 -24.01
CA PRO A 71 4.12 -4.44 -24.43
C PRO A 71 3.91 -5.37 -23.23
N ALA A 72 3.04 -6.37 -23.39
CA ALA A 72 2.68 -7.36 -22.36
C ALA A 72 3.87 -8.23 -21.85
N GLY A 73 5.08 -8.06 -22.41
CA GLY A 73 6.26 -8.87 -22.12
C GLY A 73 7.08 -8.46 -20.89
N ALA A 74 6.78 -7.34 -20.23
CA ALA A 74 7.64 -6.82 -19.16
C ALA A 74 7.38 -7.40 -17.75
N SER A 75 6.18 -7.93 -17.45
CA SER A 75 5.91 -8.63 -16.19
C SER A 75 4.70 -9.57 -16.27
N GLY A 76 4.74 -10.68 -15.51
CA GLY A 76 3.67 -11.67 -15.45
C GLY A 76 2.37 -11.07 -14.89
N ARG A 77 2.49 -10.21 -13.87
CA ARG A 77 1.36 -9.43 -13.32
C ARG A 77 0.66 -8.60 -14.38
N LYS A 78 1.40 -7.84 -15.19
CA LYS A 78 0.80 -6.91 -16.18
C LYS A 78 0.07 -7.67 -17.29
N ALA A 79 0.66 -8.77 -17.77
CA ALA A 79 0.01 -9.65 -18.73
C ALA A 79 -1.28 -10.27 -18.17
N TRP A 80 -1.27 -10.67 -16.90
CA TRP A 80 -2.46 -11.20 -16.24
C TRP A 80 -3.55 -10.13 -16.10
N GLN A 81 -3.20 -8.92 -15.68
CA GLN A 81 -4.14 -7.81 -15.50
C GLN A 81 -4.80 -7.40 -16.82
N GLN A 82 -4.04 -7.38 -17.93
CA GLN A 82 -4.59 -7.12 -19.27
C GLN A 82 -5.63 -8.17 -19.67
N ARG A 83 -5.36 -9.46 -19.40
CA ARG A 83 -6.28 -10.57 -19.71
C ARG A 83 -7.55 -10.57 -18.87
N HIS A 84 -7.49 -10.09 -17.63
CA HIS A 84 -8.61 -10.12 -16.68
C HIS A 84 -9.23 -8.74 -16.43
N ARG A 85 -9.04 -7.79 -17.36
CA ARG A 85 -9.49 -6.40 -17.21
C ARG A 85 -10.98 -6.27 -16.85
N GLY A 86 -11.85 -7.08 -17.46
CA GLY A 86 -13.28 -7.08 -17.16
C GLY A 86 -13.59 -7.50 -15.71
N ALA A 87 -12.88 -8.51 -15.21
CA ALA A 87 -13.00 -8.95 -13.81
C ALA A 87 -12.48 -7.89 -12.83
N LEU A 88 -11.35 -7.25 -13.15
CA LEU A 88 -10.82 -6.14 -12.34
C LEU A 88 -11.78 -4.94 -12.30
N ALA A 89 -12.41 -4.62 -13.44
CA ALA A 89 -13.42 -3.57 -13.49
C ALA A 89 -14.67 -3.94 -12.66
N ALA A 90 -15.14 -5.20 -12.73
CA ALA A 90 -16.24 -5.67 -11.90
C ALA A 90 -15.91 -5.61 -10.41
N LEU A 91 -14.69 -6.00 -10.01
CA LEU A 91 -14.20 -5.85 -8.64
C LEU A 91 -14.15 -4.39 -8.19
N ALA A 92 -13.67 -3.48 -9.06
CA ALA A 92 -13.68 -2.05 -8.76
C ALA A 92 -15.11 -1.53 -8.55
N VAL A 93 -16.06 -1.90 -9.41
CA VAL A 93 -17.47 -1.49 -9.25
C VAL A 93 -18.06 -2.04 -7.96
N ALA A 94 -17.86 -3.32 -7.67
CA ALA A 94 -18.34 -3.93 -6.42
C ALA A 94 -17.73 -3.25 -5.19
N ALA A 95 -16.43 -2.95 -5.22
CA ALA A 95 -15.73 -2.23 -4.17
C ALA A 95 -16.23 -0.79 -4.01
N ALA A 96 -16.54 -0.09 -5.11
CA ALA A 96 -17.13 1.24 -5.08
C ALA A 96 -18.52 1.23 -4.43
N LEU A 97 -19.38 0.27 -4.81
CA LEU A 97 -20.73 0.14 -4.26
C LEU A 97 -20.70 -0.21 -2.76
N GLY A 98 -19.88 -1.21 -2.38
CA GLY A 98 -19.70 -1.60 -0.98
C GLY A 98 -19.07 -0.49 -0.14
N GLY A 99 -18.06 0.19 -0.67
CA GLY A 99 -17.42 1.33 -0.02
C GLY A 99 -18.37 2.52 0.15
N ALA A 100 -19.17 2.84 -0.88
CA ALA A 100 -20.16 3.91 -0.81
C ALA A 100 -21.23 3.59 0.24
N TYR A 101 -21.75 2.35 0.26
CA TYR A 101 -22.69 1.91 1.29
C TYR A 101 -22.13 2.12 2.70
N LEU A 102 -20.91 1.65 2.98
CA LEU A 102 -20.26 1.81 4.29
C LEU A 102 -19.99 3.29 4.63
N PHE A 103 -19.57 4.07 3.63
CA PHE A 103 -19.31 5.50 3.78
C PHE A 103 -20.55 6.26 4.26
N PHE A 104 -21.70 6.03 3.62
CA PHE A 104 -22.95 6.69 4.00
C PHE A 104 -23.56 6.10 5.27
N ALA A 105 -23.50 4.77 5.46
CA ALA A 105 -24.08 4.10 6.63
C ALA A 105 -23.45 4.53 7.95
N ASP A 106 -22.14 4.79 7.97
CA ASP A 106 -21.41 5.21 9.17
C ASP A 106 -21.17 6.73 9.23
N GLY A 107 -21.78 7.51 8.33
CA GLY A 107 -21.75 8.97 8.39
C GLY A 107 -20.39 9.60 8.08
N TRP A 108 -19.54 8.96 7.26
CA TRP A 108 -18.21 9.48 6.91
C TRP A 108 -18.23 10.79 6.12
N TRP A 109 -19.40 11.21 5.63
CA TRP A 109 -19.60 12.49 4.96
C TRP A 109 -19.23 13.71 5.83
N HIS A 110 -19.28 13.59 7.17
CA HIS A 110 -18.81 14.64 8.07
C HIS A 110 -17.29 14.89 7.96
N TYR A 111 -16.52 13.91 7.47
CA TYR A 111 -15.06 13.98 7.34
C TYR A 111 -14.60 14.31 5.91
N LEU A 112 -15.50 14.72 5.02
CA LEU A 112 -15.18 15.05 3.61
C LEU A 112 -13.96 16.00 3.45
N PRO A 113 -13.77 17.06 4.26
CA PRO A 113 -12.60 17.92 4.12
C PRO A 113 -11.25 17.18 4.23
N LEU A 114 -11.19 16.10 5.01
CA LEU A 114 -10.01 15.24 5.12
C LEU A 114 -10.00 14.15 4.04
N LEU A 115 -11.15 13.52 3.79
CA LEU A 115 -11.25 12.34 2.92
C LEU A 115 -11.13 12.69 1.44
N VAL A 116 -11.65 13.84 1.00
CA VAL A 116 -11.61 14.25 -0.41
C VAL A 116 -10.17 14.45 -0.89
N PRO A 117 -9.28 15.19 -0.20
CA PRO A 117 -7.88 15.29 -0.60
C PRO A 117 -7.17 13.93 -0.65
N LEU A 118 -7.45 13.04 0.30
CA LEU A 118 -6.85 11.69 0.32
C LEU A 118 -7.35 10.82 -0.84
N ALA A 119 -8.64 10.83 -1.12
CA ALA A 119 -9.24 10.10 -2.24
C ALA A 119 -8.75 10.66 -3.58
N ALA A 120 -8.70 11.99 -3.71
CA ALA A 120 -8.17 12.66 -4.90
C ALA A 120 -6.70 12.31 -5.10
N LEU A 121 -5.89 12.35 -4.04
CA LEU A 121 -4.49 11.95 -4.09
C LEU A 121 -4.36 10.49 -4.55
N ALA A 122 -5.10 9.56 -3.95
CA ALA A 122 -5.04 8.14 -4.30
C ALA A 122 -5.49 7.84 -5.73
N LEU A 123 -6.58 8.45 -6.20
CA LEU A 123 -7.15 8.20 -7.54
C LEU A 123 -6.39 8.93 -8.66
N LEU A 124 -5.97 10.17 -8.41
CA LEU A 124 -5.30 11.00 -9.41
C LEU A 124 -3.78 10.79 -9.42
N TYR A 125 -3.23 10.06 -8.45
CA TYR A 125 -1.79 9.74 -8.35
C TYR A 125 -1.21 9.22 -9.68
N SER A 126 -1.93 8.34 -10.36
CA SER A 126 -1.52 7.75 -11.64
C SER A 126 -2.06 8.50 -12.86
N TRP A 127 -2.94 9.48 -12.69
CA TRP A 127 -3.54 10.20 -13.80
C TRP A 127 -2.57 11.28 -14.33
N PRO A 128 -2.38 11.41 -15.66
CA PRO A 128 -1.54 12.45 -16.23
C PRO A 128 -2.25 13.81 -16.13
N LEU A 129 -2.09 14.49 -14.99
CA LEU A 129 -2.75 15.76 -14.67
C LEU A 129 -2.16 16.97 -15.42
N GLY A 130 -0.98 16.85 -16.01
CA GLY A 130 -0.34 17.96 -16.72
C GLY A 130 0.65 17.52 -17.80
N ARG A 131 1.17 18.48 -18.56
CA ARG A 131 2.26 18.27 -19.52
C ARG A 131 3.51 19.01 -19.04
N TRP A 132 4.61 18.31 -18.89
CA TRP A 132 5.92 18.89 -18.59
C TRP A 132 6.89 18.55 -19.71
N ARG A 133 7.52 19.57 -20.32
CA ARG A 133 8.38 19.41 -21.51
C ARG A 133 7.70 18.61 -22.64
N GLY A 134 6.42 18.90 -22.89
CA GLY A 134 5.62 18.26 -23.93
C GLY A 134 5.15 16.82 -23.63
N ARG A 135 5.55 16.22 -22.50
CA ARG A 135 5.13 14.85 -22.11
C ARG A 135 4.06 14.89 -21.01
N PRO A 136 3.01 14.07 -21.09
CA PRO A 136 2.06 13.91 -20.00
C PRO A 136 2.80 13.40 -18.75
N ARG A 137 2.59 14.04 -17.60
CA ARG A 137 3.15 13.61 -16.31
C ARG A 137 2.03 13.43 -15.29
N ALA A 138 2.09 12.31 -14.59
CA ALA A 138 1.28 12.03 -13.42
C ALA A 138 2.03 12.46 -12.14
N LEU A 139 1.31 12.56 -11.03
CA LEU A 139 1.90 12.94 -9.74
C LEU A 139 2.96 11.91 -9.29
N ARG A 140 2.76 10.64 -9.61
CA ARG A 140 3.73 9.57 -9.39
C ARG A 140 5.08 9.74 -10.12
N ASP A 141 5.10 10.55 -11.18
CA ASP A 141 6.32 10.78 -11.99
C ASP A 141 7.17 11.94 -11.39
N VAL A 142 6.72 12.56 -10.30
CA VAL A 142 7.49 13.57 -9.58
C VAL A 142 8.66 12.89 -8.85
N PRO A 143 9.91 13.36 -9.06
CA PRO A 143 11.09 12.78 -8.44
C PRO A 143 10.97 12.64 -6.92
N LEU A 144 11.32 11.45 -6.39
CA LEU A 144 11.36 11.09 -4.96
C LEU A 144 10.02 11.19 -4.20
N LEU A 145 9.08 12.00 -4.65
CA LEU A 145 7.83 12.31 -3.95
C LEU A 145 6.91 11.09 -3.82
N LYS A 146 6.96 10.18 -4.80
CA LYS A 146 6.00 9.08 -4.90
C LYS A 146 5.92 8.20 -3.64
N VAL A 147 7.07 7.88 -3.03
CA VAL A 147 7.11 7.01 -1.84
C VAL A 147 6.55 7.71 -0.59
N PHE A 148 6.70 9.04 -0.49
CA PHE A 148 6.13 9.84 0.61
C PHE A 148 4.61 9.95 0.48
N LEU A 149 4.09 10.10 -0.74
CA LEU A 149 2.64 10.11 -0.98
C LEU A 149 2.02 8.76 -0.62
N ILE A 150 2.64 7.65 -1.04
CA ILE A 150 2.19 6.31 -0.69
C ILE A 150 2.18 6.14 0.84
N ALA A 151 3.29 6.46 1.51
CA ALA A 151 3.41 6.31 2.96
C ALA A 151 2.41 7.18 3.73
N GLY A 152 2.20 8.43 3.29
CA GLY A 152 1.25 9.36 3.91
C GLY A 152 -0.20 8.93 3.75
N VAL A 153 -0.61 8.52 2.54
CA VAL A 153 -1.97 8.00 2.33
C VAL A 153 -2.17 6.72 3.16
N TRP A 154 -1.21 5.79 3.14
CA TRP A 154 -1.32 4.55 3.90
C TRP A 154 -1.41 4.78 5.40
N SER A 155 -0.58 5.64 5.99
CA SER A 155 -0.65 5.92 7.43
C SER A 155 -1.97 6.60 7.81
N LEU A 156 -2.43 7.58 7.02
CA LEU A 156 -3.68 8.28 7.27
C LEU A 156 -4.92 7.38 7.11
N ILE A 157 -4.95 6.47 6.13
CA ILE A 157 -6.10 5.54 6.00
C ILE A 157 -6.07 4.44 7.07
N THR A 158 -4.90 3.88 7.38
CA THR A 158 -4.80 2.69 8.26
C THR A 158 -4.63 3.04 9.76
N VAL A 159 -4.38 4.31 10.09
CA VAL A 159 -4.35 4.81 11.47
C VAL A 159 -5.33 5.97 11.65
N GLY A 160 -5.34 6.95 10.74
CA GLY A 160 -6.21 8.13 10.85
C GLY A 160 -7.70 7.81 10.78
N LEU A 161 -8.15 6.88 9.93
CA LEU A 161 -9.57 6.48 9.92
C LEU A 161 -10.00 5.81 11.23
N PRO A 162 -9.25 4.84 11.81
CA PRO A 162 -9.50 4.37 13.16
C PRO A 162 -9.61 5.49 14.20
N VAL A 163 -8.71 6.49 14.16
CA VAL A 163 -8.74 7.64 15.08
C VAL A 163 -10.07 8.40 14.99
N LEU A 164 -10.52 8.68 13.77
CA LEU A 164 -11.80 9.33 13.52
C LEU A 164 -12.99 8.47 13.96
N ALA A 165 -12.99 7.19 13.61
CA ALA A 165 -14.06 6.26 13.97
C ALA A 165 -14.22 6.12 15.49
N LEU A 166 -13.10 6.16 16.23
CA LEU A 166 -13.06 6.07 17.68
C LEU A 166 -13.14 7.44 18.39
N HIS A 167 -13.28 8.54 17.64
CA HIS A 167 -13.27 9.91 18.15
C HIS A 167 -12.08 10.20 19.09
N ARG A 168 -10.90 9.66 18.75
CA ARG A 168 -9.69 9.82 19.58
C ARG A 168 -8.94 11.11 19.24
N PRO A 169 -8.24 11.73 20.20
CA PRO A 169 -7.34 12.83 19.90
C PRO A 169 -6.19 12.39 18.99
N TRP A 170 -5.89 13.19 17.96
CA TRP A 170 -4.78 12.93 17.03
C TRP A 170 -3.42 12.82 17.73
N ALA A 171 -3.22 13.55 18.83
CA ALA A 171 -1.99 13.52 19.63
C ALA A 171 -1.67 12.11 20.16
N GLU A 172 -2.68 11.32 20.54
CA GLU A 172 -2.49 9.95 21.02
C GLU A 172 -2.08 8.98 19.90
N ALA A 173 -2.44 9.32 18.66
CA ALA A 173 -2.16 8.51 17.48
C ALA A 173 -0.85 8.88 16.78
N GLN A 174 -0.26 10.03 17.11
CA GLN A 174 0.92 10.57 16.42
C GLN A 174 2.06 9.55 16.33
N GLY A 175 2.43 8.92 17.44
CA GLY A 175 3.50 7.92 17.43
C GLY A 175 3.21 6.70 16.55
N LEU A 176 1.94 6.29 16.44
CA LEU A 176 1.55 5.17 15.56
C LEU A 176 1.49 5.61 14.09
N LEU A 177 1.07 6.85 13.82
CA LEU A 177 1.11 7.46 12.49
C LEU A 177 2.55 7.52 11.98
N ASP A 178 3.47 8.02 12.80
CA ASP A 178 4.89 8.14 12.46
C ASP A 178 5.53 6.76 12.25
N GLN A 179 5.25 5.81 13.14
CA GLN A 179 5.69 4.43 12.99
C GLN A 179 5.20 3.80 11.68
N ARG A 180 3.90 3.92 11.38
CA ARG A 180 3.27 3.37 10.17
C ARG A 180 3.82 4.05 8.92
N PHE A 181 4.02 5.36 8.97
CA PHE A 181 4.60 6.13 7.88
C PHE A 181 6.02 5.67 7.55
N LEU A 182 6.90 5.55 8.55
CA LEU A 182 8.28 5.09 8.34
C LEU A 182 8.34 3.66 7.78
N LEU A 183 7.50 2.75 8.31
CA LEU A 183 7.41 1.39 7.79
C LEU A 183 7.00 1.37 6.32
N VAL A 184 5.90 2.04 5.97
CA VAL A 184 5.39 2.01 4.60
C VAL A 184 6.35 2.74 3.66
N LEU A 185 7.01 3.80 4.12
CA LEU A 185 8.05 4.48 3.35
C LEU A 185 9.23 3.55 3.03
N ALA A 186 9.70 2.78 4.02
CA ALA A 186 10.74 1.77 3.83
C ALA A 186 10.33 0.72 2.78
N LEU A 187 9.11 0.20 2.87
CA LEU A 187 8.58 -0.77 1.89
C LEU A 187 8.34 -0.15 0.51
N ALA A 188 7.92 1.12 0.44
CA ALA A 188 7.75 1.83 -0.82
C ALA A 188 9.08 1.98 -1.58
N ILE A 189 10.19 2.17 -0.86
CA ILE A 189 11.54 2.18 -1.48
C ILE A 189 11.91 0.80 -2.05
N VAL A 190 11.43 -0.32 -1.47
CA VAL A 190 11.61 -1.66 -2.06
C VAL A 190 10.93 -1.77 -3.43
N PHE A 191 9.75 -1.15 -3.59
CA PHE A 191 9.10 -1.06 -4.90
C PHE A 191 9.85 -0.14 -5.87
N ASP A 192 10.54 0.89 -5.39
CA ASP A 192 11.43 1.67 -6.26
C ASP A 192 12.63 0.86 -6.74
N ILE A 193 13.18 -0.03 -5.90
CA ILE A 193 14.27 -0.93 -6.28
C ILE A 193 13.79 -1.91 -7.35
N ARG A 194 12.58 -2.47 -7.19
CA ARG A 194 11.95 -3.33 -8.20
C ARG A 194 11.85 -2.64 -9.56
N ASP A 195 11.42 -1.39 -9.56
CA ASP A 195 11.08 -0.66 -10.78
C ASP A 195 12.25 0.19 -11.31
N TYR A 196 13.47 -0.03 -10.80
CA TYR A 196 14.65 0.81 -11.08
C TYR A 196 14.94 0.98 -12.58
N GLY A 197 15.07 -0.11 -13.34
CA GLY A 197 15.34 -0.06 -14.78
C GLY A 197 14.20 0.58 -15.58
N ARG A 198 12.94 0.35 -15.19
CA ARG A 198 11.77 1.00 -15.81
C ARG A 198 11.74 2.50 -15.54
N ASP A 199 11.94 2.89 -14.29
CA ASP A 199 11.93 4.31 -13.87
C ASP A 199 13.10 5.06 -14.52
N ARG A 200 14.27 4.42 -14.64
CA ARG A 200 15.43 4.95 -15.37
C ARG A 200 15.13 5.15 -16.85
N ALA A 201 14.50 4.19 -17.51
CA ALA A 201 14.10 4.29 -18.92
C ALA A 201 13.03 5.38 -19.14
N ALA A 202 12.13 5.59 -18.17
CA ALA A 202 11.13 6.65 -18.20
C ALA A 202 11.69 8.05 -17.88
N GLY A 203 12.92 8.13 -17.35
CA GLY A 203 13.54 9.38 -16.90
C GLY A 203 13.00 9.90 -15.57
N THR A 204 12.41 9.02 -14.76
CA THR A 204 11.90 9.33 -13.42
C THR A 204 13.01 9.09 -12.40
N ARG A 205 13.32 10.11 -11.58
CA ARG A 205 14.34 9.99 -10.54
C ARG A 205 13.74 9.47 -9.23
N THR A 206 14.12 8.25 -8.86
CA THR A 206 13.72 7.57 -7.63
C THR A 206 14.89 7.42 -6.67
N PHE A 207 14.65 6.90 -5.46
CA PHE A 207 15.73 6.70 -4.47
C PHE A 207 16.86 5.82 -5.01
N PRO A 208 16.62 4.65 -5.63
CA PRO A 208 17.66 3.88 -6.32
C PRO A 208 18.31 4.63 -7.47
N GLY A 209 17.59 5.53 -8.15
CA GLY A 209 18.13 6.40 -9.19
C GLY A 209 19.09 7.47 -8.70
N VAL A 210 18.94 7.94 -7.46
CA VAL A 210 19.77 9.00 -6.86
C VAL A 210 20.91 8.42 -6.01
N LEU A 211 20.61 7.41 -5.19
CA LEU A 211 21.54 6.83 -4.21
C LEU A 211 22.20 5.53 -4.69
N GLY A 212 21.77 5.00 -5.84
CA GLY A 212 22.03 3.61 -6.23
C GLY A 212 21.17 2.62 -5.45
N VAL A 213 21.07 1.39 -5.96
CA VAL A 213 20.33 0.30 -5.28
C VAL A 213 20.87 0.03 -3.87
N PRO A 214 22.19 -0.06 -3.62
CA PRO A 214 22.71 -0.26 -2.26
C PRO A 214 22.36 0.88 -1.31
N GLY A 215 22.45 2.14 -1.76
CA GLY A 215 22.09 3.31 -0.95
C GLY A 215 20.59 3.35 -0.62
N ALA A 216 19.74 3.01 -1.58
CA ALA A 216 18.29 2.89 -1.35
C ALA A 216 17.94 1.77 -0.35
N ARG A 217 18.64 0.62 -0.41
CA ARG A 217 18.48 -0.45 0.60
C ARG A 217 18.87 0.04 1.99
N TRP A 218 20.01 0.73 2.14
CA TRP A 218 20.44 1.28 3.42
C TRP A 218 19.45 2.32 3.98
N LEU A 219 18.95 3.21 3.14
CA LEU A 219 17.92 4.17 3.54
C LEU A 219 16.64 3.46 4.02
N ALA A 220 16.16 2.45 3.28
CA ALA A 220 14.99 1.66 3.68
C ALA A 220 15.21 0.94 5.01
N LEU A 221 16.41 0.37 5.24
CA LEU A 221 16.77 -0.25 6.53
C LEU A 221 16.82 0.76 7.66
N ALA A 222 17.36 1.96 7.44
CA ALA A 222 17.39 3.03 8.45
C ALA A 222 15.97 3.51 8.83
N LEU A 223 15.09 3.68 7.84
CA LEU A 223 13.69 4.02 8.07
C LEU A 223 12.95 2.92 8.83
N LEU A 224 13.18 1.67 8.47
CA LEU A 224 12.63 0.51 9.19
C LEU A 224 13.12 0.46 10.64
N ALA A 225 14.40 0.70 10.88
CA ALA A 225 14.95 0.77 12.24
C ALA A 225 14.29 1.91 13.04
N GLY A 226 14.04 3.06 12.41
CA GLY A 226 13.25 4.16 13.00
C GLY A 226 11.82 3.73 13.34
N ALA A 227 11.14 3.01 12.45
CA ALA A 227 9.81 2.46 12.71
C ALA A 227 9.82 1.47 13.89
N MET A 228 10.85 0.61 13.98
CA MET A 228 11.01 -0.32 15.11
C MET A 228 11.26 0.42 16.42
N ALA A 229 12.14 1.43 16.42
CA ALA A 229 12.42 2.25 17.59
C ALA A 229 11.16 2.97 18.09
N LEU A 230 10.37 3.57 17.19
CA LEU A 230 9.10 4.20 17.54
C LEU A 230 8.10 3.19 18.13
N GLY A 231 8.01 1.99 17.55
CA GLY A 231 7.14 0.93 18.08
C GLY A 231 7.50 0.53 19.51
N LEU A 232 8.80 0.32 19.78
CA LEU A 232 9.30 -0.01 21.12
C LEU A 232 9.12 1.15 22.10
N TRP A 233 9.40 2.38 21.67
CA TRP A 233 9.23 3.58 22.49
C TRP A 233 7.77 3.82 22.90
N ARG A 234 6.82 3.48 22.01
CA ARG A 234 5.38 3.49 22.30
C ARG A 234 4.93 2.41 23.29
N GLY A 235 5.83 1.52 23.72
CA GLY A 235 5.52 0.41 24.62
C GLY A 235 4.83 -0.77 23.95
N ALA A 236 4.92 -0.91 22.61
CA ALA A 236 4.46 -2.13 21.96
C ALA A 236 5.30 -3.33 22.41
N ALA A 237 4.68 -4.51 22.49
CA ALA A 237 5.38 -5.74 22.84
C ALA A 237 6.60 -5.93 21.93
N PRO A 238 7.80 -6.23 22.47
CA PRO A 238 9.01 -6.34 21.65
C PRO A 238 8.87 -7.33 20.49
N LEU A 239 8.20 -8.47 20.71
CA LEU A 239 7.96 -9.46 19.65
C LEU A 239 6.99 -8.95 18.56
N ALA A 240 6.02 -8.10 18.91
CA ALA A 240 5.12 -7.46 17.93
C ALA A 240 5.87 -6.55 16.95
N VAL A 241 7.02 -6.01 17.36
CA VAL A 241 7.81 -5.05 16.59
C VAL A 241 9.02 -5.72 15.93
N LEU A 242 9.81 -6.47 16.71
CA LEU A 242 11.08 -7.02 16.27
C LEU A 242 10.91 -8.15 15.26
N LEU A 243 9.94 -9.05 15.45
CA LEU A 243 9.73 -10.17 14.52
C LEU A 243 9.35 -9.69 13.10
N PRO A 244 8.28 -8.90 12.89
CA PRO A 244 7.98 -8.38 11.56
C PRO A 244 9.07 -7.42 11.05
N GLY A 245 9.73 -6.67 11.93
CA GLY A 245 10.84 -5.79 11.58
C GLY A 245 12.03 -6.55 11.01
N LEU A 246 12.46 -7.63 11.64
CA LEU A 246 13.57 -8.46 11.15
C LEU A 246 13.23 -9.17 9.83
N LEU A 247 11.99 -9.64 9.67
CA LEU A 247 11.51 -10.19 8.41
C LEU A 247 11.51 -9.12 7.29
N ALA A 248 11.07 -7.90 7.60
CA ALA A 248 11.11 -6.79 6.67
C ALA A 248 12.56 -6.40 6.31
N ALA A 249 13.48 -6.41 7.26
CA ALA A 249 14.89 -6.16 7.02
C ALA A 249 15.49 -7.21 6.07
N ALA A 250 15.16 -8.48 6.25
CA ALA A 250 15.59 -9.56 5.34
C ALA A 250 15.07 -9.37 3.91
N VAL A 251 13.80 -8.96 3.75
CA VAL A 251 13.22 -8.63 2.44
C VAL A 251 13.92 -7.41 1.83
N ILE A 252 14.12 -6.33 2.58
CA ILE A 252 14.80 -5.11 2.10
C ILE A 252 16.25 -5.42 1.67
N ALA A 253 17.00 -6.18 2.48
CA ALA A 253 18.38 -6.52 2.19
C ALA A 253 18.54 -7.35 0.91
N THR A 254 17.53 -8.17 0.58
CA THR A 254 17.53 -9.06 -0.58
C THR A 254 16.76 -8.52 -1.78
N ALA A 255 16.16 -7.33 -1.66
CA ALA A 255 15.34 -6.69 -2.69
C ALA A 255 16.18 -6.29 -3.89
N ASP A 256 15.87 -6.84 -5.07
CA ASP A 256 16.61 -6.60 -6.31
C ASP A 256 15.63 -6.58 -7.49
N GLU A 257 15.95 -5.83 -8.54
CA GLU A 257 15.11 -5.75 -9.76
C GLU A 257 14.93 -7.12 -10.44
N SER A 258 15.88 -8.04 -10.27
CA SER A 258 15.79 -9.42 -10.79
C SER A 258 14.80 -10.32 -10.04
N ARG A 259 14.29 -9.89 -8.87
CA ARG A 259 13.34 -10.70 -8.09
C ARG A 259 11.99 -10.79 -8.80
N GLY A 260 11.37 -11.97 -8.74
CA GLY A 260 10.08 -12.21 -9.38
C GLY A 260 8.90 -11.47 -8.72
N ASP A 261 7.77 -11.40 -9.45
CA ASP A 261 6.57 -10.67 -9.00
C ASP A 261 6.06 -11.11 -7.62
N TYR A 262 6.22 -12.39 -7.26
CA TYR A 262 5.81 -12.93 -5.94
C TYR A 262 6.67 -12.42 -4.79
N PHE A 263 7.96 -12.13 -5.01
CA PHE A 263 8.80 -11.54 -3.96
C PHE A 263 8.21 -10.19 -3.49
N PHE A 264 7.73 -9.39 -4.43
CA PHE A 264 7.14 -8.10 -4.13
C PHE A 264 5.67 -8.24 -3.69
N ALA A 265 4.83 -8.89 -4.48
CA ALA A 265 3.40 -8.95 -4.23
C ALA A 265 3.00 -9.89 -3.08
N LEU A 266 3.74 -10.96 -2.81
CA LEU A 266 3.45 -11.87 -1.71
C LEU A 266 4.27 -11.51 -0.47
N LEU A 267 5.60 -11.47 -0.58
CA LEU A 267 6.46 -11.26 0.59
C LEU A 267 6.42 -9.81 1.05
N THR A 268 6.71 -8.84 0.18
CA THR A 268 6.81 -7.43 0.58
C THR A 268 5.45 -6.89 1.07
N ASP A 269 4.37 -7.08 0.29
CA ASP A 269 3.02 -6.71 0.75
C ASP A 269 2.58 -7.53 1.97
N GLY A 270 2.99 -8.80 2.04
CA GLY A 270 2.67 -9.71 3.15
C GLY A 270 3.31 -9.30 4.48
N LEU A 271 4.41 -8.54 4.48
CA LEU A 271 5.01 -8.00 5.72
C LEU A 271 4.03 -7.13 6.50
N LEU A 272 3.14 -6.43 5.80
CA LEU A 272 2.08 -5.64 6.44
C LEU A 272 1.04 -6.56 7.11
N LEU A 273 0.73 -7.73 6.55
CA LEU A 273 -0.12 -8.71 7.22
C LEU A 273 0.57 -9.33 8.43
N VAL A 274 1.85 -9.68 8.29
CA VAL A 274 2.66 -10.24 9.39
C VAL A 274 2.76 -9.26 10.55
N GLN A 275 3.01 -7.98 10.26
CA GLN A 275 3.03 -6.97 11.31
C GLN A 275 1.66 -6.81 11.98
N ALA A 276 0.59 -6.72 11.21
CA ALA A 276 -0.76 -6.64 11.78
C ALA A 276 -1.05 -7.84 12.68
N ALA A 277 -0.76 -9.06 12.23
CA ALA A 277 -0.93 -10.28 12.99
C ALA A 277 -0.10 -10.28 14.29
N ALA A 278 1.13 -9.78 14.24
CA ALA A 278 1.99 -9.68 15.42
C ALA A 278 1.36 -8.78 16.51
N TYR A 279 0.72 -7.67 16.13
CA TYR A 279 -0.05 -6.80 17.04
C TYR A 279 -1.35 -7.40 17.58
N PHE A 280 -1.87 -8.47 16.96
CA PHE A 280 -3.03 -9.20 17.48
C PHE A 280 -2.63 -10.28 18.48
N ILE A 281 -1.43 -10.85 18.32
CA ILE A 281 -0.95 -11.99 19.11
C ILE A 281 -0.25 -11.53 20.39
N PHE A 282 0.56 -10.47 20.32
CA PHE A 282 1.37 -9.94 21.42
C PHE A 282 0.85 -8.57 21.87
#